data_AF-A0A535NT35-F1
#
_entry.id   AF-A0A535NT35-F1
#
_cell.length_a   1.000
_cell.length_b   1.000
_cell.length_c   1.000
_cell.angle_alpha   90.00
_cell.angle_beta   90.00
_cell.angle_gamma   90.00
#
_symmetry.space_group_name_H-M   'P 1'
#
loop_
_entity.id
_entity.type
_entity.pdbx_description
1 polymer ?
#
loop_
_entity_poly.entity_id
_entity_poly.type
_entity_poly.pdbx_seq_one_letter_code
_entity_poly.pdbx_strand_id
1 'polypeptide(L)'
;MALTAIVLAGWVIYSRSAFGTWNPTAQPARISYCDRTYLPGQHVSRAVIDSTGNGLGVFPFRQVGSTAGRSPFFAKPLPDSVRNRYAPPPLPCAMAVYLKVGPDDYVAYALSGGP
;
A
#
# COMPACT_ATOMS: atom_id res chain seq x y z
N MET A 1 -29.73 -7.78 16.39
CA MET A 1 -28.45 -8.39 16.82
C MET A 1 -27.79 -9.20 15.72
N ALA A 2 -28.50 -10.06 14.98
CA ALA A 2 -27.91 -10.87 13.90
C ALA A 2 -27.24 -10.02 12.78
N LEU A 3 -27.86 -8.92 12.35
CA LEU A 3 -27.29 -8.00 11.34
C LEU A 3 -25.93 -7.42 11.77
N THR A 4 -25.82 -6.96 13.02
CA THR A 4 -24.57 -6.42 13.58
C THR A 4 -23.47 -7.48 13.63
N ALA A 5 -23.81 -8.71 14.03
CA ALA A 5 -22.86 -9.82 14.07
C ALA A 5 -22.36 -10.20 12.66
N ILE A 6 -23.25 -10.22 11.66
CA ILE A 6 -22.90 -10.50 10.26
C ILE A 6 -21.97 -9.41 9.71
N VAL A 7 -22.26 -8.13 9.99
CA VAL A 7 -21.40 -7.01 9.55
C VAL A 7 -20.00 -7.11 10.16
N LEU A 8 -19.91 -7.39 11.46
CA LEU A 8 -18.62 -7.55 12.15
C LEU A 8 -17.82 -8.75 11.62
N ALA A 9 -18.47 -9.90 11.42
CA ALA A 9 -17.83 -11.07 10.85
C ALA A 9 -17.35 -10.81 9.42
N GLY A 10 -18.19 -10.19 8.59
CA GLY A 10 -17.83 -9.78 7.23
C GLY A 10 -16.64 -8.83 7.22
N TRP A 11 -16.56 -7.89 8.17
CA TRP A 11 -15.45 -6.97 8.30
C TRP A 11 -14.13 -7.65 8.65
N VAL A 12 -14.17 -8.61 9.59
CA VAL A 12 -13.01 -9.42 9.98
C VAL A 12 -12.53 -10.31 8.82
N ILE A 13 -13.46 -10.93 8.09
CA ILE A 13 -13.15 -11.76 6.91
C ILE A 13 -12.53 -10.89 5.80
N TYR A 14 -13.09 -9.71 5.53
CA TYR A 14 -12.54 -8.75 4.57
C TYR A 14 -11.12 -8.31 4.97
N SER A 15 -10.92 -7.99 6.25
CA SER A 15 -9.60 -7.63 6.77
C SER A 15 -8.57 -8.74 6.53
N ARG A 16 -8.94 -10.00 6.80
CA ARG A 16 -8.05 -11.14 6.59
C ARG A 16 -7.75 -11.36 5.11
N SER A 17 -8.75 -11.26 4.24
CA SER A 17 -8.57 -11.52 2.81
C SER A 17 -7.76 -10.40 2.13
N ALA A 18 -8.10 -9.13 2.38
CA ALA A 18 -7.47 -7.98 1.73
C ALA A 18 -6.10 -7.63 2.34
N PHE A 19 -5.98 -7.65 3.67
CA PHE A 19 -4.82 -7.11 4.39
C PHE A 19 -4.01 -8.17 5.15
N GLY A 20 -4.47 -9.43 5.15
CA GLY A 20 -3.79 -10.53 5.82
C GLY A 20 -3.90 -10.51 7.34
N THR A 21 -4.72 -9.62 7.93
CA THR A 21 -4.89 -9.50 9.39
C THR A 21 -6.32 -9.81 9.82
N TRP A 22 -6.47 -10.57 10.91
CA TRP A 22 -7.77 -10.82 11.55
C TRP A 22 -8.28 -9.62 12.36
N ASN A 23 -7.37 -8.77 12.84
CA ASN A 23 -7.74 -7.52 13.51
C ASN A 23 -7.76 -6.39 12.46
N PRO A 24 -8.94 -5.79 12.15
CA PRO A 24 -9.06 -4.72 11.16
C PRO A 24 -8.22 -3.48 11.47
N THR A 25 -7.91 -3.23 12.75
CA THR A 25 -7.13 -2.05 13.17
C THR A 25 -5.64 -2.33 13.32
N ALA A 26 -5.21 -3.60 13.20
CA ALA A 26 -3.80 -3.93 13.23
C ALA A 26 -3.10 -3.52 11.93
N GLN A 27 -1.79 -3.38 12.00
CA GLN A 27 -0.96 -3.19 10.82
C GLN A 27 -1.16 -4.36 9.83
N PRO A 28 -1.47 -4.10 8.55
CA PRO A 28 -1.60 -5.11 7.51
C PRO A 28 -0.34 -5.98 7.37
N ALA A 29 -0.52 -7.28 7.18
CA ALA A 29 0.58 -8.17 6.78
C ALA A 29 0.97 -7.97 5.31
N ARG A 30 0.07 -7.38 4.50
CA ARG A 30 0.28 -7.03 3.10
C ARG A 30 -0.64 -5.89 2.67
N ILE A 31 -0.26 -5.18 1.61
CA ILE A 31 -1.13 -4.24 0.91
C ILE A 31 -1.13 -4.61 -0.57
N SER A 32 -2.32 -4.79 -1.14
CA SER A 32 -2.47 -4.99 -2.59
C SER A 32 -2.74 -3.65 -3.27
N TYR A 33 -1.96 -3.31 -4.29
CA TYR A 33 -2.13 -2.10 -5.08
C TYR A 33 -1.68 -2.35 -6.52
N CYS A 34 -2.54 -2.01 -7.49
CA CYS A 34 -2.25 -2.19 -8.93
C CYS A 34 -1.79 -3.63 -9.25
N ASP A 35 -2.60 -4.61 -8.82
CA ASP A 35 -2.40 -6.05 -9.02
C ASP A 35 -1.07 -6.62 -8.48
N ARG A 36 -0.42 -5.87 -7.59
CA ARG A 36 0.80 -6.30 -6.90
C ARG A 36 0.60 -6.34 -5.40
N THR A 37 1.26 -7.31 -4.77
CA THR A 37 1.31 -7.44 -3.31
C THR A 37 2.58 -6.78 -2.79
N TYR A 38 2.41 -5.89 -1.82
CA TYR A 38 3.50 -5.24 -1.11
C TYR A 38 3.55 -5.76 0.34
N LEU A 39 4.75 -5.98 0.84
CA LEU A 39 5.04 -6.53 2.16
C LEU A 39 5.69 -5.49 3.06
N PRO A 40 5.41 -5.50 4.37
CA PRO A 40 5.89 -4.49 5.30
C PRO A 40 7.41 -4.50 5.41
N GLY A 41 7.98 -3.31 5.49
CA GLY A 41 9.40 -3.06 5.70
C GLY A 41 9.62 -2.02 6.79
N GLN A 42 10.54 -1.10 6.55
CA GLN A 42 11.00 -0.13 7.54
C GLN A 42 10.04 1.05 7.73
N HIS A 43 10.14 1.69 8.89
CA HIS A 43 9.53 2.99 9.16
C HIS A 43 10.33 4.10 8.46
N VAL A 44 9.63 5.07 7.88
CA VAL A 44 10.21 6.21 7.16
C VAL A 44 9.40 7.49 7.43
N SER A 45 10.09 8.63 7.44
CA SER A 45 9.44 9.94 7.53
C SER A 45 8.94 10.43 6.17
N ARG A 46 8.06 11.44 6.18
CA ARG A 46 7.58 12.06 4.96
C ARG A 46 8.73 12.66 4.13
N ALA A 47 9.72 13.25 4.79
CA ALA A 47 10.88 13.83 4.12
C ALA A 47 11.68 12.78 3.33
N VAL A 48 11.90 11.59 3.92
CA VAL A 48 12.55 10.46 3.24
C VAL A 48 11.73 10.00 2.04
N ILE A 49 10.41 9.88 2.20
CA ILE A 49 9.53 9.51 1.08
C ILE A 49 9.65 10.54 -0.04
N ASP A 50 9.56 11.83 0.26
CA ASP A 50 9.58 12.91 -0.72
C ASP A 50 10.92 12.96 -1.48
N SER A 51 12.05 12.78 -0.79
CA SER A 51 13.38 12.70 -1.42
C SER A 51 13.62 11.41 -2.20
N THR A 52 12.88 10.35 -1.91
CA THR A 52 12.98 9.08 -2.64
C THR A 52 12.31 9.20 -4.02
N GLY A 53 13.13 9.41 -5.04
CA GLY A 53 12.76 9.21 -6.45
C GLY A 53 13.04 7.78 -6.91
N ASN A 54 12.89 7.55 -8.20
CA ASN A 54 13.54 6.43 -8.88
C ASN A 54 14.32 6.97 -10.09
N GLY A 55 15.03 6.12 -10.82
CA GLY A 55 15.77 6.51 -12.03
C GLY A 55 14.91 7.12 -13.15
N LEU A 56 13.58 7.18 -12.97
CA LEU A 56 12.59 7.76 -13.88
C LEU A 56 12.05 9.11 -13.39
N GLY A 57 12.49 9.58 -12.21
CA GLY A 57 12.15 10.87 -11.63
C GLY A 57 11.48 10.80 -10.25
N VAL A 58 10.95 11.95 -9.83
CA VAL A 58 10.17 12.09 -8.60
C VAL A 58 8.69 12.25 -8.96
N PHE A 59 7.88 11.28 -8.57
CA PHE A 59 6.44 11.30 -8.84
C PHE A 59 5.64 11.81 -7.63
N PRO A 60 4.44 12.39 -7.83
CA PRO A 60 3.64 12.93 -6.75
C PRO A 60 3.26 11.85 -5.73
N PHE A 61 3.44 12.16 -4.44
CA PHE A 61 2.96 11.34 -3.35
C PHE A 61 1.45 11.52 -3.17
N ARG A 62 0.67 10.45 -3.38
CA ARG A 62 -0.79 10.48 -3.38
C ARG A 62 -1.37 9.39 -2.50
N GLN A 63 -2.49 9.66 -1.84
CA GLN A 63 -3.27 8.62 -1.20
C GLN A 63 -3.88 7.73 -2.29
N VAL A 64 -3.70 6.42 -2.16
CA VAL A 64 -4.17 5.44 -3.16
C VAL A 64 -5.13 4.40 -2.56
N GLY A 65 -5.34 4.44 -1.24
CA GLY A 65 -6.37 3.65 -0.58
C GLY A 65 -6.35 3.78 0.95
N SER A 66 -7.06 2.88 1.60
CA SER A 66 -7.13 2.77 3.07
C SER A 66 -7.26 1.31 3.50
N THR A 67 -6.74 0.99 4.69
CA THR A 67 -6.90 -0.33 5.30
C THR A 67 -8.35 -0.56 5.77
N ALA A 68 -8.66 -1.78 6.21
CA ALA A 68 -9.90 -2.05 6.94
C ALA A 68 -10.03 -1.17 8.19
N GLY A 69 -8.93 -0.80 8.84
CA GLY A 69 -8.92 0.14 9.97
C GLY A 69 -9.11 1.61 9.57
N ARG A 70 -9.33 1.90 8.29
CA ARG A 70 -9.35 3.25 7.68
C ARG A 70 -8.02 4.00 7.75
N SER A 71 -6.92 3.33 8.09
CA SER A 71 -5.60 3.94 8.01
C SER A 71 -5.24 4.19 6.54
N PRO A 72 -4.93 5.43 6.14
CA PRO A 72 -4.64 5.74 4.75
C PRO A 72 -3.28 5.19 4.34
N PHE A 73 -3.18 4.73 3.10
CA PHE A 73 -1.90 4.39 2.48
C PHE A 73 -1.70 5.14 1.16
N PHE A 74 -0.43 5.42 0.88
CA PHE A 74 0.01 6.35 -0.14
C PHE A 74 1.01 5.68 -1.07
N ALA A 75 1.17 6.23 -2.27
CA ALA A 75 2.19 5.77 -3.21
C ALA A 75 2.68 6.96 -4.06
N LYS A 76 3.72 6.71 -4.85
CA LYS A 76 4.20 7.60 -5.92
C LYS A 76 3.96 6.91 -7.27
N PRO A 77 2.75 7.00 -7.85
CA PRO A 77 2.42 6.22 -9.04
C PRO A 77 3.20 6.69 -10.27
N LEU A 78 3.78 5.75 -11.01
CA LEU A 78 4.31 5.99 -12.34
C LEU A 78 3.14 6.19 -13.32
N PRO A 79 3.19 7.22 -14.20
CA PRO A 79 2.21 7.37 -15.27
C PRO A 79 2.23 6.16 -16.21
N ASP A 80 1.06 5.80 -16.78
CA ASP A 80 0.96 4.69 -17.74
C ASP A 80 1.86 4.89 -18.97
N SER A 81 2.04 6.15 -19.38
CA SER A 81 2.96 6.52 -20.47
C SER A 81 4.42 6.20 -20.17
N VAL A 82 4.81 6.07 -18.90
CA VAL A 82 6.15 5.64 -18.47
C VAL A 82 6.16 4.12 -18.28
N ARG A 83 5.12 3.56 -17.64
CA ARG A 83 5.04 2.12 -17.33
C ARG A 83 5.06 1.25 -18.59
N ASN A 84 4.36 1.67 -19.64
CA ASN A 84 4.19 0.92 -20.88
C ASN A 84 5.33 1.13 -21.89
N ARG A 85 6.33 1.96 -21.58
CA ARG A 85 7.54 2.10 -22.43
C ARG A 85 8.47 0.89 -22.35
N TYR A 86 8.34 0.09 -21.29
CA TYR A 86 9.20 -1.05 -21.03
C TYR A 86 8.52 -2.35 -21.47
N ALA A 87 9.33 -3.30 -21.96
CA ALA A 87 8.89 -4.59 -22.49
C ALA A 87 8.01 -5.36 -21.48
N PRO A 88 7.13 -6.27 -21.95
CA PRO A 88 6.24 -7.00 -21.06
C PRO A 88 7.02 -7.89 -20.07
N PRO A 89 6.66 -7.86 -18.77
CA PRO A 89 5.53 -7.12 -18.20
C PRO A 89 5.84 -5.61 -17.97
N PRO A 90 4.84 -4.71 -18.09
CA PRO A 90 5.00 -3.29 -17.77
C PRO A 90 5.55 -3.07 -16.36
N LEU A 91 6.19 -1.91 -16.15
CA LEU A 91 6.68 -1.53 -14.82
C LEU A 91 5.54 -1.49 -13.78
N PRO A 92 5.86 -1.79 -12.50
CA PRO A 92 4.88 -1.67 -11.42
C PRO A 92 4.37 -0.24 -11.29
N CYS A 93 3.12 -0.07 -10.83
CA CYS A 93 2.54 1.25 -10.61
C CYS A 93 3.35 2.09 -9.63
N ALA A 94 3.92 1.49 -8.59
CA ALA A 94 4.79 2.17 -7.64
C ALA A 94 5.87 1.20 -7.16
N MET A 95 7.03 1.75 -6.76
CA MET A 95 8.08 0.93 -6.15
C MET A 95 7.75 0.53 -4.71
N ALA A 96 7.00 1.38 -4.01
CA ALA A 96 6.56 1.15 -2.64
C ALA A 96 5.19 1.80 -2.39
N VAL A 97 4.49 1.25 -1.40
CA VAL A 97 3.27 1.79 -0.81
C VAL A 97 3.58 2.13 0.64
N TYR A 98 3.09 3.27 1.14
CA TYR A 98 3.43 3.79 2.45
C TYR A 98 2.18 3.88 3.32
N LEU A 99 2.11 3.06 4.36
CA LEU A 99 1.01 3.09 5.33
C LEU A 99 1.28 4.17 6.37
N LYS A 100 0.37 5.13 6.54
CA LYS A 100 0.51 6.14 7.60
C LYS A 100 0.19 5.50 8.95
N VAL A 101 1.15 5.52 9.87
CA VAL A 101 1.03 4.97 11.23
C VAL A 101 1.22 6.04 12.32
N GLY A 102 1.71 7.23 11.96
CA GLY A 102 1.79 8.40 12.82
C GLY A 102 1.78 9.72 12.03
N PRO A 103 1.92 10.89 12.67
CA PRO A 103 1.89 12.20 12.00
C PRO A 103 2.93 12.35 10.88
N ASP A 104 4.17 11.92 11.16
CA ASP A 104 5.32 11.88 10.24
C ASP A 104 5.99 10.49 10.25
N ASP A 105 5.19 9.44 10.42
CA ASP A 105 5.66 8.06 10.47
C ASP A 105 4.85 7.17 9.53
N TYR A 106 5.57 6.48 8.65
CA TYR A 106 5.01 5.62 7.63
C TYR A 106 5.76 4.30 7.59
N VAL A 107 5.03 3.19 7.50
CA VAL A 107 5.65 1.91 7.18
C VAL A 107 5.72 1.75 5.66
N ALA A 108 6.92 1.57 5.12
CA ALA A 108 7.14 1.31 3.71
C ALA A 108 6.85 -0.17 3.40
N TYR A 109 5.87 -0.41 2.55
CA TYR A 109 5.56 -1.71 1.97
C TYR A 109 6.20 -1.80 0.59
N ALA A 110 7.10 -2.76 0.38
CA ALA A 110 7.82 -2.98 -0.87
C ALA A 110 7.27 -4.21 -1.63
N LEU A 111 7.46 -4.26 -2.95
CA LEU A 111 7.02 -5.38 -3.78
C LEU A 111 7.57 -6.72 -3.28
N SER A 112 6.71 -7.72 -3.15
CA SER A 112 7.13 -9.09 -2.87
C SER A 112 7.79 -9.73 -4.09
N GLY A 113 9.00 -10.24 -3.95
CA GLY A 113 9.77 -10.86 -5.03
C GLY A 113 10.42 -9.78 -5.90
N GLY A 114 11.66 -9.41 -5.56
CA GLY A 114 12.47 -8.51 -6.40
C GLY A 114 12.50 -8.94 -7.87
N PRO A 115 12.89 -8.04 -8.78
CA PRO A 115 12.86 -8.31 -10.22
C PRO A 115 13.47 -9.67 -10.59
#